data_AF-A0A967U2W6-F1
#
_entry.id   AF-A0A967U2W6-F1
#
_cell.length_a   1.000
_cell.length_b   1.000
_cell.length_c   1.000
_cell.angle_alpha   90.00
_cell.angle_beta   90.00
_cell.angle_gamma   90.00
#
_symmetry.space_group_name_H-M   'P 1'
#
loop_
_entity.id
_entity.type
_entity.pdbx_description
1 polymer ?
#
loop_
_entity_poly.entity_id
_entity_poly.type
_entity_poly.pdbx_seq_one_letter_code
_entity_poly.pdbx_strand_id
1 'polypeptide(L)' 'EAGVTHIFLPAITYESLPKMEVLSHPDIAFHKMAGIHPTSVNEGVKTTEEELYEYCSRSDIIGVGETGLDYYWSD' A
#
# COMPACT_ATOMS: atom_id res chain seq x y z
N GLU A 1 7.45 -22.04 -15.41
CA GLU A 1 7.90 -20.75 -14.85
C GLU A 1 7.46 -19.57 -15.70
N ALA A 2 6.81 -18.58 -15.06
CA ALA A 2 6.34 -17.35 -15.71
C ALA A 2 7.38 -16.22 -15.73
N GLY A 3 8.54 -16.40 -15.09
CA GLY A 3 9.65 -15.43 -15.09
C GLY A 3 9.47 -14.24 -14.14
N VAL A 4 8.56 -14.32 -13.17
CA VAL A 4 8.32 -13.26 -12.19
C VAL A 4 9.40 -13.28 -11.11
N THR A 5 10.08 -12.15 -10.90
CA THR A 5 11.14 -11.99 -9.88
C THR A 5 10.87 -10.84 -8.91
N HIS A 6 9.87 -9.98 -9.19
CA HIS A 6 9.52 -8.82 -8.39
C HIS A 6 8.01 -8.65 -8.30
N ILE A 7 7.53 -8.29 -7.11
CA ILE A 7 6.13 -7.94 -6.87
C ILE A 7 6.10 -6.63 -6.07
N PHE A 8 5.28 -5.69 -6.53
CA PHE A 8 5.02 -4.43 -5.84
C PHE A 8 3.70 -4.56 -5.08
N LEU A 9 3.72 -4.17 -3.80
CA LEU A 9 2.63 -4.35 -2.85
C LEU A 9 2.06 -2.97 -2.50
N PRO A 10 1.02 -2.49 -3.21
CA PRO A 10 0.34 -1.25 -2.87
C PRO A 10 -0.41 -1.40 -1.55
N ALA A 11 -0.11 -0.57 -0.56
CA ALA A 11 -0.94 -0.51 0.64
C ALA A 11 -2.23 0.23 0.31
N ILE A 12 -3.36 -0.33 0.77
CA ILE A 12 -4.68 0.28 0.64
C ILE A 12 -5.11 0.97 1.93
N THR A 13 -4.59 0.52 3.08
CA THR A 13 -4.88 1.01 4.44
C THR A 13 -3.70 0.75 5.38
N TYR A 14 -3.71 1.38 6.57
CA TYR A 14 -2.72 1.12 7.62
C TYR A 14 -2.61 -0.36 8.02
N GLU A 15 -3.75 -1.04 8.11
CA GLU A 15 -3.82 -2.47 8.47
C GLU A 15 -3.21 -3.40 7.42
N SER A 16 -2.92 -2.88 6.23
CA SER A 16 -2.31 -3.66 5.14
C SER A 16 -0.80 -3.80 5.30
N LEU A 17 -0.13 -2.83 5.92
CA LEU A 17 1.34 -2.84 6.06
C LEU A 17 1.85 -4.06 6.85
N PRO A 18 1.28 -4.44 8.02
CA PRO A 18 1.73 -5.63 8.75
C PRO A 18 1.56 -6.93 7.94
N LYS A 19 0.56 -7.00 7.06
CA LYS A 19 0.31 -8.17 6.20
C LYS A 19 1.38 -8.32 5.13
N MET A 20 2.05 -7.24 4.74
CA MET A 20 3.15 -7.28 3.78
C MET A 20 4.46 -7.76 4.42
N GLU A 21 4.67 -7.47 5.71
CA GLU A 21 5.90 -7.86 6.42
C GLU A 21 6.09 -9.38 6.53
N VAL A 22 5.01 -10.15 6.44
CA VAL A 22 5.07 -11.62 6.54
C VAL A 22 5.28 -12.31 5.19
N LEU A 23 5.28 -11.57 4.08
CA LEU A 23 5.46 -12.13 2.75
C LEU A 23 6.94 -12.39 2.48
N SER A 24 7.25 -13.62 2.08
CA SER A 24 8.59 -14.02 1.68
C SER A 24 8.53 -15.12 0.62
N HIS A 25 9.52 -15.13 -0.27
CA HIS A 25 9.70 -16.14 -1.31
C HIS A 25 11.18 -16.21 -1.66
N PRO A 26 11.75 -17.40 -1.93
CA PRO A 26 13.18 -17.54 -2.22
C PRO A 26 13.64 -16.74 -3.44
N ASP A 27 12.82 -16.72 -4.50
CA ASP A 27 13.22 -16.15 -5.80
C ASP A 27 12.48 -14.85 -6.17
N ILE A 28 11.56 -14.36 -5.32
CA ILE A 28 10.74 -13.19 -5.61
C ILE A 28 10.98 -12.13 -4.53
N ALA A 29 11.41 -10.95 -4.96
CA ALA A 29 11.50 -9.78 -4.09
C ALA A 29 10.14 -9.07 -4.01
N PHE A 30 9.73 -8.76 -2.78
CA PHE A 30 8.52 -8.01 -2.49
C PHE A 30 8.87 -6.57 -2.13
N HIS A 31 8.23 -5.62 -2.79
CA HIS A 31 8.49 -4.21 -2.64
C HIS A 31 7.26 -3.49 -2.11
N LYS A 32 7.38 -2.84 -0.94
CA LYS A 32 6.25 -2.20 -0.28
C LYS A 32 6.04 -0.79 -0.81
N MET A 33 4.78 -0.42 -0.95
CA MET A 33 4.33 0.94 -1.27
C MET A 33 3.31 1.38 -0.23
N ALA A 34 3.25 2.68 0.07
CA ALA A 34 2.33 3.25 1.05
C ALA A 34 1.34 4.21 0.39
N GLY A 35 0.06 4.07 0.71
CA GLY A 35 -1.01 4.91 0.18
C GLY A 35 -2.33 4.67 0.89
N ILE A 36 -3.35 5.38 0.46
CA ILE A 36 -4.73 5.23 0.92
C ILE A 36 -5.60 5.15 -0.33
N HIS A 37 -6.30 4.02 -0.48
CA HIS A 37 -7.23 3.84 -1.57
C HIS A 37 -8.43 4.80 -1.40
N PRO A 38 -8.91 5.46 -2.47
CA PRO A 38 -10.00 6.44 -2.37
C PRO A 38 -11.27 5.90 -1.71
N THR A 39 -11.64 4.64 -1.94
CA THR A 39 -12.85 4.05 -1.33
C THR A 39 -12.71 3.79 0.16
N SER A 40 -11.49 3.55 0.67
CA SER A 40 -11.27 3.36 2.10
C SER A 40 -11.54 4.65 2.89
N VAL A 41 -11.39 5.82 2.26
CA VAL A 41 -11.79 7.10 2.85
C VAL A 41 -13.30 7.16 3.05
N ASN A 42 -14.07 6.70 2.05
CA ASN A 42 -15.55 6.66 2.13
C ASN A 42 -16.02 5.68 3.22
N GLU A 43 -15.30 4.59 3.43
CA GLU A 43 -15.53 3.61 4.51
C GLU A 43 -15.14 4.13 5.90
N GLY A 44 -14.66 5.37 5.99
CA GLY A 44 -14.37 6.04 7.26
C GLY A 44 -12.98 5.76 7.82
N VAL A 45 -12.03 5.28 7.00
CA VAL A 45 -10.62 5.23 7.39
C VAL A 45 -10.14 6.65 7.67
N LYS A 46 -9.71 6.88 8.91
CA LYS A 46 -9.14 8.15 9.37
C LYS A 46 -7.65 7.98 9.59
N THR A 47 -6.89 7.97 8.51
CA THR A 47 -5.43 8.14 8.59
C THR A 47 -5.15 9.64 8.52
N THR A 48 -4.36 10.17 9.45
CA THR A 48 -3.99 11.59 9.42
C THR A 48 -2.91 11.85 8.37
N GLU A 49 -2.72 13.13 8.01
CA GLU A 49 -1.63 13.53 7.12
C GLU A 49 -0.26 13.16 7.71
N GLU A 50 -0.08 13.32 9.02
CA GLU A 50 1.16 12.97 9.72
C GLU A 50 1.44 11.46 9.66
N GLU A 51 0.42 10.62 9.89
CA GLU A 51 0.56 9.16 9.80
C GLU A 51 0.92 8.73 8.37
N LEU A 52 0.25 9.32 7.37
CA LEU A 52 0.54 9.03 5.96
C LEU A 52 1.97 9.47 5.59
N TYR A 53 2.40 10.64 6.05
CA TYR A 53 3.76 11.14 5.84
C TYR A 53 4.79 10.22 6.49
N GLU A 54 4.56 9.77 7.72
CA GLU A 54 5.44 8.85 8.43
C GLU A 54 5.60 7.53 7.66
N TYR A 55 4.50 6.96 7.14
CA TYR A 55 4.58 5.73 6.34
C TYR A 55 5.33 5.92 5.04
N CYS A 56 4.98 6.96 4.27
CA CYS A 56 5.65 7.26 3.02
C CYS A 56 7.14 7.59 3.19
N SER A 57 7.55 8.01 4.39
CA SER A 57 8.95 8.34 4.73
C SER A 57 9.78 7.14 5.20
N ARG A 58 9.18 5.96 5.39
CA ARG A 58 9.93 4.76 5.80
C ARG A 58 10.91 4.34 4.70
N SER A 59 12.10 3.90 5.11
CA SER A 59 13.18 3.52 4.18
C SER A 59 12.90 2.25 3.36
N ASP A 60 11.96 1.43 3.80
CA ASP A 60 11.53 0.19 3.16
C ASP A 60 10.28 0.34 2.28
N ILE A 61 9.77 1.56 2.15
CA ILE A 61 8.70 1.94 1.25
C ILE A 61 9.33 2.58 0.01
N ILE A 62 9.08 1.99 -1.16
CA ILE A 62 9.75 2.39 -2.41
C ILE A 62 8.85 3.20 -3.35
N GLY A 63 7.61 3.44 -2.95
CA GLY A 63 6.62 4.16 -3.77
C GLY A 63 5.40 4.57 -2.97
N VAL A 64 4.70 5.58 -3.48
CA VAL A 64 3.44 6.09 -2.92
C VAL A 64 2.30 5.55 -3.78
N GLY A 65 1.38 4.84 -3.13
CA GLY A 65 0.22 4.19 -3.75
C GLY A 65 -0.29 3.00 -2.92
N GLU A 66 -1.55 2.60 -3.10
CA GLU A 66 -2.48 3.18 -4.08
C GLU A 66 -3.12 4.48 -3.58
N THR A 67 -3.34 5.43 -4.49
CA THR A 67 -4.06 6.68 -4.24
C THR A 67 -4.65 7.17 -5.55
N GLY A 68 -5.74 7.92 -5.50
CA GLY A 68 -6.42 8.39 -6.70
C GLY A 68 -7.85 8.84 -6.43
N LEU A 69 -8.68 8.76 -7.47
CA LEU A 69 -10.11 9.07 -7.41
C LEU A 69 -10.87 7.90 -8.03
N ASP A 70 -11.86 7.37 -7.30
CA ASP A 70 -12.73 6.31 -7.79
C ASP A 70 -14.18 6.77 -7.75
N TYR A 71 -14.66 7.31 -8.87
CA TYR A 71 -15.99 7.90 -8.99
C TYR A 71 -17.12 6.88 -9.16
N TYR A 72 -16.78 5.61 -9.42
CA TYR A 72 -17.80 4.58 -9.47
C TYR A 72 -18.25 4.21 -8.05
N TRP A 73 -17.33 4.23 -7.08
CA TRP A 73 -17.57 3.90 -5.68
C TRP A 73 -17.55 5.12 -4.73
N SER A 74 -17.84 6.32 -5.26
CA SER A 74 -17.85 7.61 -4.52
C SER A 74 -19.18 7.95 -3.85
N ASP A 75 -20.02 6.96 -3.54
CA ASP A 75 -21.36 7.16 -2.95
C ASP A 75 -21.36 8.08 -1.72
#